data_AF-A0A9D8LTL3-F1
#
_entry.id   AF-A0A9D8LTL3-F1
#
_cell.length_a   1.000
_cell.length_b   1.000
_cell.length_c   1.000
_cell.angle_alpha   90.00
_cell.angle_beta   90.00
_cell.angle_gamma   90.00
#
_symmetry.space_group_name_H-M   'P 1'
#
loop_
_entity.id
_entity.type
_entity.pdbx_description
1 polymer ?
#
loop_
_entity_poly.entity_id
_entity_poly.type
_entity_poly.pdbx_seq_one_letter_code
_entity_poly.pdbx_strand_id
1 'polypeptide(L)'
;MTAPKVSLAEQIEAVRFAETRQRSLADGRTIKELRARQFAQRDLEALNAAARSLTVLKDDAEQIRAFLKLPAEAREAVLRHGETMGQTCLEAAKREAIAKAGGPVR
;
A
#
# COMPACT_ATOMS: atom_id res chain seq x y z
N MET A 1 -27.60 1.68 15.60
CA MET A 1 -26.63 0.74 16.19
C MET A 1 -25.27 1.02 15.57
N THR A 2 -24.33 1.59 16.32
CA THR A 2 -22.93 1.71 15.88
C THR A 2 -22.26 0.37 16.19
N ALA A 3 -21.89 -0.38 15.14
CA ALA A 3 -21.13 -1.61 15.29
C ALA A 3 -19.85 -1.35 16.11
N PRO A 4 -19.37 -2.32 16.91
CA PRO A 4 -18.12 -2.18 17.63
C PRO A 4 -16.98 -1.84 16.66
N LYS A 5 -16.24 -0.79 16.96
CA LYS A 5 -15.19 -0.26 16.09
C LYS A 5 -13.96 -1.18 16.17
N VAL A 6 -13.85 -2.12 15.22
CA VAL A 6 -12.65 -2.95 15.07
C VAL A 6 -11.47 -2.05 14.70
N SER A 7 -10.38 -2.14 15.47
CA SER A 7 -9.18 -1.35 15.22
C SER A 7 -8.51 -1.73 13.89
N LEU A 8 -7.74 -0.82 13.29
CA LEU A 8 -6.98 -1.14 12.08
C LEU A 8 -5.96 -2.26 12.32
N ALA A 9 -5.41 -2.37 13.54
CA ALA A 9 -4.51 -3.45 13.90
C ALA A 9 -5.19 -4.82 13.82
N GLU A 10 -6.37 -4.96 14.44
CA GLU A 10 -7.17 -6.19 14.40
C GLU A 10 -7.63 -6.52 12.96
N GLN A 11 -7.97 -5.51 12.15
CA GLN A 11 -8.31 -5.72 10.74
C GLN A 11 -7.12 -6.25 9.93
N ILE A 12 -5.91 -5.70 10.14
CA ILE A 12 -4.68 -6.18 9.48
C ILE A 12 -4.40 -7.63 9.87
N GLU A 13 -4.49 -7.97 11.16
CA GLU A 13 -4.28 -9.33 11.65
C GLU A 13 -5.27 -10.31 11.01
N ALA A 14 -6.56 -9.96 10.97
CA ALA A 14 -7.58 -10.79 10.35
C ALA A 14 -7.30 -11.04 8.85
N VAL A 15 -6.88 -10.01 8.11
CA VAL A 15 -6.57 -10.14 6.68
C VAL A 15 -5.31 -10.98 6.46
N ARG A 16 -4.25 -10.79 7.25
CA ARG A 16 -3.03 -11.61 7.17
C ARG A 16 -3.28 -13.08 7.53
N PHE A 17 -4.16 -13.32 8.50
CA PHE A 17 -4.60 -14.67 8.84
C PHE A 17 -5.37 -15.31 7.66
N ALA A 18 -6.30 -14.58 7.05
CA ALA A 18 -7.02 -15.05 5.87
C ALA A 18 -6.08 -15.36 4.70
N GLU A 19 -5.06 -14.53 4.48
CA GLU A 19 -4.01 -14.76 3.48
C GLU A 19 -3.24 -16.07 3.75
N THR A 20 -2.81 -16.26 5.00
CA THR A 20 -2.07 -17.46 5.42
C THR A 20 -2.91 -18.73 5.21
N ARG A 21 -4.20 -18.65 5.54
CA ARG A 21 -5.16 -19.73 5.29
C ARG A 21 -5.31 -20.01 3.79
N GLN A 22 -5.45 -18.98 2.97
CA GLN A 22 -5.60 -19.13 1.52
C GLN A 22 -4.34 -19.74 0.89
N ARG A 23 -3.13 -19.40 1.38
CA ARG A 23 -1.88 -20.04 0.94
C ARG A 23 -1.90 -21.53 1.27
N SER A 24 -2.29 -21.86 2.49
CA SER A 24 -2.39 -23.26 2.94
C SER A 24 -3.37 -24.07 2.10
N LEU A 25 -4.49 -23.46 1.67
CA LEU A 25 -5.47 -24.08 0.78
C LEU A 25 -4.94 -24.26 -0.65
N ALA A 26 -4.21 -23.25 -1.16
CA ALA A 26 -3.60 -23.29 -2.49
C ALA A 26 -2.47 -24.32 -2.59
N ASP A 27 -1.71 -24.52 -1.52
CA ASP A 27 -0.63 -25.51 -1.42
C ASP A 27 -1.17 -26.95 -1.38
N GLY A 28 -2.45 -27.13 -1.02
CA GLY A 28 -3.16 -28.41 -1.12
C GLY A 28 -2.66 -29.54 -0.22
N ARG A 29 -1.74 -29.26 0.72
CA ARG A 29 -1.10 -30.28 1.58
C ARG A 29 -2.04 -30.85 2.65
N THR A 30 -2.88 -29.99 3.23
CA THR A 30 -3.74 -30.37 4.38
C THR A 30 -5.23 -30.24 4.06
N ILE A 31 -5.61 -29.24 3.26
CA ILE A 31 -6.99 -29.00 2.80
C ILE A 31 -6.92 -28.60 1.33
N LYS A 32 -7.70 -29.25 0.48
CA LYS A 32 -7.67 -29.04 -0.97
C LYS A 32 -8.68 -27.97 -1.38
N GLU A 33 -8.21 -26.91 -2.01
CA GLU A 33 -9.08 -25.95 -2.72
C GLU A 33 -9.77 -26.65 -3.89
N LEU A 34 -11.10 -26.54 -3.96
CA LEU A 34 -11.91 -27.16 -5.02
C LEU A 34 -12.05 -26.24 -6.23
N ARG A 35 -11.82 -24.93 -6.06
CA ARG A 35 -11.84 -23.94 -7.14
C ARG A 35 -10.58 -24.06 -8.01
N ALA A 36 -10.67 -23.55 -9.24
CA ALA A 36 -9.52 -23.51 -10.14
C ALA A 36 -8.38 -22.64 -9.57
N ARG A 37 -7.14 -22.99 -9.88
CA ARG A 37 -5.92 -22.35 -9.34
C ARG A 37 -5.89 -20.83 -9.53
N GLN A 38 -6.45 -20.33 -10.62
CA GLN A 38 -6.56 -18.88 -10.90
C GLN A 38 -7.34 -18.11 -9.82
N PHE A 39 -8.35 -18.72 -9.20
CA PHE A 39 -9.14 -18.08 -8.15
C PHE A 39 -8.32 -17.99 -6.86
N ALA A 40 -7.61 -19.05 -6.50
CA ALA A 40 -6.73 -19.05 -5.34
C ALA A 40 -5.62 -17.98 -5.47
N GLN A 41 -5.03 -17.84 -6.66
CA GLN A 41 -4.02 -16.83 -6.93
C GLN A 41 -4.58 -15.40 -6.81
N ARG A 42 -5.74 -15.15 -7.43
CA ARG A 42 -6.42 -13.86 -7.35
C ARG A 42 -6.79 -13.48 -5.91
N ASP A 43 -7.31 -14.44 -5.14
CA ASP A 43 -7.68 -14.22 -3.74
C ASP A 43 -6.44 -13.87 -2.90
N LEU A 44 -5.31 -14.55 -3.14
CA LEU A 44 -4.03 -14.24 -2.49
C LEU A 44 -3.53 -12.84 -2.81
N GLU A 45 -3.61 -12.42 -4.07
CA GLU A 45 -3.21 -11.08 -4.51
C GLU A 45 -4.08 -10.01 -3.87
N ALA A 46 -5.40 -10.24 -3.82
CA ALA A 46 -6.35 -9.33 -3.20
C ALA A 46 -6.11 -9.18 -1.69
N LEU A 47 -5.88 -10.30 -0.97
CA LEU A 47 -5.59 -10.30 0.46
C LEU A 47 -4.26 -9.60 0.77
N ASN A 48 -3.23 -9.84 -0.04
CA ASN A 48 -1.94 -9.14 0.07
C ASN A 48 -2.08 -7.64 -0.15
N ALA A 49 -2.82 -7.23 -1.19
CA ALA A 49 -3.07 -5.82 -1.47
C ALA A 49 -3.84 -5.16 -0.32
N ALA A 50 -4.89 -5.81 0.20
CA ALA A 50 -5.66 -5.31 1.33
C ALA A 50 -4.81 -5.15 2.59
N ALA A 51 -3.96 -6.13 2.93
CA ALA A 51 -3.07 -6.06 4.09
C ALA A 51 -2.08 -4.87 3.97
N ARG A 52 -1.51 -4.64 2.78
CA ARG A 52 -0.63 -3.49 2.52
C ARG A 52 -1.38 -2.17 2.66
N SER A 53 -2.54 -2.04 2.04
CA SER A 53 -3.35 -0.82 2.11
C SER A 53 -3.75 -0.48 3.54
N LEU A 54 -4.18 -1.49 4.33
CA LEU A 54 -4.51 -1.29 5.73
C LEU A 54 -3.30 -0.92 6.58
N THR A 55 -2.11 -1.47 6.27
CA THR A 55 -0.86 -1.11 6.95
C THR A 55 -0.52 0.35 6.70
N VAL A 56 -0.54 0.81 5.45
CA VAL A 56 -0.34 2.23 5.09
C VAL A 56 -1.34 3.12 5.82
N LEU A 57 -2.63 2.76 5.80
CA LEU A 57 -3.66 3.52 6.50
C LEU A 57 -3.44 3.58 8.01
N LYS A 58 -2.91 2.52 8.62
CA LYS A 58 -2.59 2.48 10.05
C LYS A 58 -1.40 3.39 10.36
N ASP A 59 -0.34 3.29 9.59
CA ASP A 59 0.91 4.00 9.85
C ASP A 59 0.78 5.50 9.57
N ASP A 60 -0.02 5.88 8.56
CA ASP A 60 -0.23 7.28 8.17
C ASP A 60 -1.56 7.86 8.71
N ALA A 61 -2.29 7.13 9.57
CA ALA A 61 -3.62 7.51 10.03
C ALA A 61 -3.70 8.94 10.59
N GLU A 62 -2.71 9.33 11.39
CA GLU A 62 -2.65 10.65 12.01
C GLU A 62 -2.36 11.75 11.01
N GLN A 63 -1.45 11.48 10.07
CA GLN A 63 -1.05 12.41 9.01
C GLN A 63 -2.20 12.65 8.04
N ILE A 64 -2.91 11.58 7.64
CA ILE A 64 -4.13 11.67 6.82
C ILE A 64 -5.19 12.51 7.54
N ARG A 65 -5.43 12.26 8.83
CA ARG A 65 -6.38 13.06 9.62
C ARG A 65 -5.95 14.52 9.73
N ALA A 66 -4.67 14.78 9.93
CA ALA A 66 -4.13 16.14 9.98
C ALA A 66 -4.30 16.86 8.64
N PHE A 67 -3.99 16.18 7.53
CA PHE A 67 -4.17 16.69 6.18
C PHE A 67 -5.65 17.02 5.88
N LEU A 68 -6.57 16.14 6.27
CA LEU A 68 -8.01 16.35 6.06
C LEU A 68 -8.60 17.52 6.86
N LYS A 69 -7.94 17.96 7.95
CA LYS A 69 -8.34 19.16 8.71
C LYS A 69 -8.01 20.46 7.98
N LEU A 70 -7.09 20.44 7.02
CA LEU A 70 -6.75 21.63 6.23
C LEU A 70 -7.91 22.03 5.32
N PRO A 71 -8.13 23.33 5.05
CA PRO A 71 -9.04 23.79 4.01
C PRO A 71 -8.71 23.20 2.63
N ALA A 72 -9.69 23.11 1.74
CA ALA A 72 -9.52 22.48 0.42
C ALA A 72 -8.38 23.11 -0.41
N GLU A 73 -8.30 24.44 -0.41
CA GLU A 73 -7.26 25.21 -1.11
C GLU A 73 -5.85 24.89 -0.56
N ALA A 74 -5.72 24.74 0.75
CA ALA A 74 -4.46 24.39 1.39
C ALA A 74 -4.06 22.93 1.07
N ARG A 75 -5.02 22.00 1.03
CA ARG A 75 -4.76 20.62 0.60
C ARG A 75 -4.27 20.56 -0.84
N GLU A 76 -4.92 21.31 -1.73
CA GLU A 76 -4.53 21.39 -3.14
C GLU A 76 -3.12 21.98 -3.31
N ALA A 77 -2.79 23.06 -2.59
CA ALA A 77 -1.47 23.65 -2.60
C ALA A 77 -0.39 22.64 -2.14
N VAL A 78 -0.65 21.90 -1.06
CA VAL A 78 0.26 20.85 -0.56
C VAL A 78 0.45 19.73 -1.59
N LEU A 79 -0.62 19.27 -2.25
CA LEU A 79 -0.51 18.23 -3.28
C LEU A 79 0.31 18.70 -4.48
N ARG A 80 0.02 19.89 -5.03
CA ARG A 80 0.79 20.45 -6.15
C ARG A 80 2.27 20.65 -5.81
N HIS A 81 2.56 21.12 -4.60
CA HIS A 81 3.93 21.27 -4.12
C HIS A 81 4.63 19.91 -4.00
N GLY A 82 3.94 18.91 -3.45
CA GLY A 82 4.44 17.53 -3.35
C GLY A 82 4.77 16.91 -4.70
N GLU A 83 3.90 17.10 -5.71
CA GLU A 83 4.14 16.64 -7.08
C GLU A 83 5.39 17.27 -7.69
N THR A 84 5.53 18.59 -7.53
CA THR A 84 6.69 19.34 -8.04
C THR A 84 7.99 18.86 -7.39
N MET A 85 8.00 18.70 -6.06
CA MET A 85 9.16 18.19 -5.34
C MET A 85 9.51 16.76 -5.76
N GLY A 86 8.52 15.88 -5.90
CA GLY A 86 8.73 14.52 -6.38
C GLY A 86 9.40 14.49 -7.76
N GLN A 87 8.96 15.33 -8.69
CA GLN A 87 9.58 15.46 -10.01
C GLN A 87 11.04 15.93 -9.90
N THR A 88 11.32 16.96 -9.10
CA THR A 88 12.69 17.46 -8.93
C THR A 88 13.64 16.41 -8.34
N CYS A 89 13.19 15.62 -7.35
CA CYS A 89 13.98 14.54 -6.77
C CYS A 89 14.27 13.43 -7.79
N LEU A 90 13.28 13.07 -8.62
CA LEU A 90 13.47 12.08 -9.68
C LEU A 90 14.44 12.56 -10.75
N GLU A 91 14.40 13.84 -11.11
CA GLU A 91 15.37 14.43 -12.03
C GLU A 91 16.79 14.44 -11.44
N ALA A 92 16.94 14.81 -10.17
CA ALA A 92 18.22 14.76 -9.48
C ALA A 92 18.78 13.33 -9.45
N ALA A 93 17.96 12.34 -9.07
CA ALA A 93 18.36 10.93 -9.05
C ALA A 93 18.77 10.41 -10.45
N LYS A 94 18.07 10.84 -11.50
CA LYS A 94 18.44 10.52 -12.90
C LYS A 94 19.80 11.13 -13.27
N ARG A 95 20.05 12.40 -12.92
CA ARG A 95 21.33 13.06 -13.18
C ARG A 95 22.48 12.36 -12.44
N GLU A 96 22.27 11.98 -11.18
CA GLU A 96 23.26 11.21 -10.41
C GLU A 96 23.54 9.83 -11.01
N ALA A 97 22.52 9.12 -11.49
CA ALA A 97 22.68 7.83 -12.14
C ALA A 97 23.47 7.95 -13.47
N ILE A 98 23.18 8.98 -14.27
CA ILE A 98 23.91 9.28 -15.52
C ILE A 98 25.37 9.63 -15.23
N ALA A 99 25.63 10.46 -14.21
CA ALA A 99 26.98 10.82 -13.79
C ALA A 99 27.79 9.59 -13.32
N LYS A 100 27.17 8.68 -12.55
CA LYS A 100 27.79 7.41 -12.11
C LYS A 100 28.07 6.44 -13.26
N ALA A 101 27.28 6.50 -14.34
CA ALA A 101 27.49 5.70 -15.55
C ALA A 101 28.54 6.29 -16.51
N GLY A 102 29.22 7.39 -16.14
CA GLY A 102 30.23 8.04 -16.98
C GLY A 102 29.66 8.96 -18.07
N GLY A 103 28.37 9.31 -17.98
CA GLY A 103 27.73 10.28 -18.89
C GLY A 103 28.16 11.73 -18.61
N PRO A 104 27.94 12.66 -19.55
CA PRO A 104 28.36 14.05 -19.39
C PRO A 104 27.59 14.71 -18.24
N VAL A 105 28.33 15.16 -17.22
CA VAL A 105 27.80 15.96 -16.13
C VAL A 105 27.61 17.38 -16.66
N ARG A 106 26.35 17.81 -16.81
CA ARG A 106 25.98 19.20 -17.12
C ARG A 106 25.06 19.74 -16.04
#